data_AF-A0A941XAK5-F1
#
_entry.id   AF-A0A941XAK5-F1
#
_cell.length_a   1.000
_cell.length_b   1.000
_cell.length_c   1.000
_cell.angle_alpha   90.00
_cell.angle_beta   90.00
_cell.angle_gamma   90.00
#
_symmetry.space_group_name_H-M   'P 1'
#
loop_
_entity.id
_entity.type
_entity.pdbx_description
1 polymer ?
#
loop_
_entity_poly.entity_id
_entity_poly.type
_entity_poly.pdbx_seq_one_letter_code
_entity_poly.pdbx_strand_id
1 'polypeptide(L)'
;MFQVKKISALRPDSLKEAGILLEEIPAQPVLCNNWPEQYPYSPLVQFRIAHNDQEIFIRFDVTEKYTMARVNTDNGPVWTDSCVEFFIAPDEAGYYNCEFNCIGKALVGYRKKGETALHAPSLLMSSIKRYSTLGTENFEEKN
;
A
#
# COMPACT_ATOMS: atom_id res chain seq x y z
N MET A 1 21.21 8.29 -3.24
CA MET A 1 20.67 7.05 -2.63
C MET A 1 19.41 7.43 -1.88
N PHE A 2 18.26 6.82 -2.18
CA PHE A 2 17.02 7.08 -1.46
C PHE A 2 17.14 6.47 -0.06
N GLN A 3 16.92 7.27 0.98
CA GLN A 3 16.90 6.82 2.36
C GLN A 3 15.51 7.08 2.93
N VAL A 4 14.90 6.04 3.49
CA VAL A 4 13.63 6.19 4.22
C VAL A 4 13.92 6.94 5.51
N LYS A 5 13.19 8.03 5.77
CA LYS A 5 13.44 8.88 6.93
C LYS A 5 12.99 8.19 8.21
N LYS A 6 13.81 8.28 9.27
CA LYS A 6 13.40 7.88 10.62
C LYS A 6 12.53 8.96 11.27
N ILE A 7 11.40 8.55 11.84
CA ILE A 7 10.54 9.38 12.70
C ILE A 7 10.19 8.56 13.95
N SER A 8 10.93 8.75 15.03
CA SER A 8 10.76 7.98 16.28
C SER A 8 9.41 8.19 16.96
N ALA A 9 8.65 9.23 16.59
CA ALA A 9 7.32 9.52 17.12
C ALA A 9 6.20 8.71 16.46
N LEU A 10 6.49 7.99 15.36
CA LEU A 10 5.50 7.13 14.70
C LEU A 10 5.09 5.97 15.61
N ARG A 11 3.78 5.69 15.64
CA ARG A 11 3.16 4.71 16.52
C ARG A 11 2.14 3.88 15.74
N PRO A 12 2.27 2.54 15.71
CA PRO A 12 1.39 1.68 14.89
C PRO A 12 -0.02 1.53 15.48
N ASP A 13 -0.22 1.84 16.76
CA ASP A 13 -1.52 1.86 17.45
C ASP A 13 -2.34 3.12 17.17
N SER A 14 -1.76 4.16 16.55
CA SER A 14 -2.44 5.41 16.19
C SER A 14 -2.14 5.85 14.75
N LEU A 15 -2.72 5.15 13.77
CA LEU A 15 -2.46 5.40 12.35
C LEU A 15 -2.93 6.77 11.85
N LYS A 16 -3.96 7.36 12.46
CA LYS A 16 -4.40 8.71 12.09
C LYS A 16 -3.36 9.76 12.46
N GLU A 17 -2.79 9.67 13.66
CA GLU A 17 -1.72 10.56 14.12
C GLU A 17 -0.42 10.28 13.34
N ALA A 18 -0.08 9.01 13.09
CA ALA A 18 1.03 8.66 12.22
C ALA A 18 0.85 9.26 10.82
N GLY A 19 -0.37 9.25 10.28
CA GLY A 19 -0.72 9.90 9.02
C GLY A 19 -0.42 11.40 9.01
N ILE A 20 -0.73 12.12 10.10
CA ILE A 20 -0.43 13.55 10.27
C ILE A 20 1.08 13.78 10.33
N LEU A 21 1.81 12.99 11.13
CA LEU A 21 3.27 13.08 11.21
C LEU A 21 3.94 12.82 9.87
N LEU A 22 3.40 11.91 9.05
CA LEU A 22 3.89 11.68 7.70
C LEU A 22 3.69 12.92 6.82
N GLU A 23 2.66 13.75 7.00
CA GLU A 23 2.49 14.97 6.17
C GLU A 23 3.65 15.96 6.32
N GLU A 24 4.39 15.91 7.43
CA GLU A 24 5.57 16.76 7.68
C GLU A 24 6.78 16.41 6.80
N ILE A 25 6.73 15.29 6.06
CA ILE A 25 7.78 14.90 5.10
C ILE A 25 7.35 15.09 3.65
N PRO A 26 8.30 15.36 2.73
CA PRO A 26 7.97 15.55 1.32
C PRO A 26 7.32 14.31 0.71
N ALA A 27 6.18 14.53 0.04
CA ALA A 27 5.55 13.50 -0.77
C ALA A 27 6.40 13.11 -1.97
N GLN A 28 6.35 11.83 -2.32
CA GLN A 28 6.96 11.27 -3.51
C GLN A 28 5.85 10.88 -4.48
N PRO A 29 5.87 11.36 -5.74
CA PRO A 29 4.76 11.13 -6.64
C PRO A 29 4.92 9.79 -7.38
N VAL A 30 3.81 9.11 -7.66
CA VAL A 30 3.78 7.90 -8.51
C VAL A 30 3.32 8.33 -9.90
N LEU A 31 4.26 8.70 -10.77
CA LEU A 31 3.96 9.39 -12.04
C LEU A 31 4.26 8.59 -13.31
N CYS A 32 4.97 7.47 -13.19
CA CYS A 32 5.46 6.74 -14.35
C CYS A 32 4.35 5.87 -14.94
N ASN A 33 3.66 6.37 -15.98
CA ASN A 33 2.81 5.54 -16.82
C ASN A 33 3.69 4.85 -17.88
N ASN A 34 3.98 3.57 -17.69
CA ASN A 34 4.85 2.81 -18.59
C ASN A 34 4.17 2.45 -19.93
N TRP A 35 2.83 2.50 -20.01
CA TRP A 35 2.06 2.12 -21.20
C TRP A 35 0.97 3.15 -21.53
N PRO A 36 1.34 4.42 -21.76
CA PRO A 36 0.37 5.51 -21.89
C PRO A 36 -0.49 5.42 -23.15
N GLU A 37 -0.01 4.74 -24.19
CA GLU A 37 -0.78 4.54 -25.43
C GLU A 37 -1.98 3.59 -25.25
N GLN A 38 -1.82 2.58 -24.38
CA GLN A 38 -2.87 1.58 -24.10
C GLN A 38 -3.74 1.96 -22.91
N TYR A 39 -3.12 2.56 -21.88
CA TYR A 39 -3.75 2.93 -20.61
C TYR A 39 -3.44 4.38 -20.26
N PRO A 40 -4.05 5.37 -20.94
CA PRO A 40 -3.69 6.78 -20.81
C PRO A 40 -4.12 7.40 -19.47
N TYR A 41 -5.10 6.81 -18.79
CA TYR A 41 -5.58 7.31 -17.50
C TYR A 41 -4.48 7.23 -16.43
N SER A 42 -4.16 8.36 -15.81
CA SER A 42 -3.11 8.48 -14.80
C SER A 42 -3.66 9.26 -13.60
N PRO A 43 -4.15 8.58 -12.54
CA PRO A 43 -4.66 9.26 -11.34
C PRO A 43 -3.55 10.03 -10.63
N LEU A 44 -3.93 11.03 -9.84
CA LEU A 44 -2.97 11.77 -9.03
C LEU A 44 -2.65 10.94 -7.78
N VAL A 45 -1.45 10.36 -7.76
CA VAL A 45 -1.01 9.49 -6.67
C VAL A 45 0.32 9.99 -6.12
N GLN A 46 0.39 10.10 -4.81
CA GLN A 46 1.61 10.38 -4.08
C GLN A 46 1.70 9.49 -2.84
N PHE A 47 2.91 9.23 -2.38
CA PHE A 47 3.15 8.48 -1.17
C PHE A 47 4.16 9.16 -0.27
N ARG A 48 4.10 8.81 1.02
CA ARG A 48 5.09 9.17 2.04
C ARG A 48 5.50 7.91 2.77
N ILE A 49 6.79 7.80 3.06
CA ILE A 49 7.36 6.63 3.72
C ILE A 49 8.36 7.04 4.81
N ALA A 50 8.25 6.41 5.96
CA ALA A 50 9.15 6.59 7.10
C ALA A 50 9.27 5.28 7.91
N HIS A 51 10.20 5.22 8.84
CA HIS A 51 10.29 4.13 9.82
C HIS A 51 10.53 4.66 11.24
N ASN A 52 10.23 3.85 12.25
CA ASN A 52 10.62 4.10 13.64
C ASN A 52 11.74 3.17 14.14
N ASP A 53 12.32 2.38 13.22
CA ASP A 53 13.28 1.26 13.43
C ASP A 53 12.64 -0.09 13.76
N GLN A 54 11.32 -0.13 13.99
CA GLN A 54 10.57 -1.37 14.22
C GLN A 54 9.63 -1.67 13.05
N GLU A 55 8.90 -0.66 12.56
CA GLU A 55 7.97 -0.78 11.45
C GLU A 55 8.27 0.25 10.34
N ILE A 56 7.78 -0.08 9.14
CA ILE A 56 7.69 0.86 8.02
C ILE A 56 6.27 1.43 8.00
N PHE A 57 6.18 2.75 7.91
CA PHE A 57 4.93 3.47 7.78
C PHE A 57 4.84 4.02 6.36
N ILE A 58 3.77 3.67 5.65
CA ILE A 58 3.51 4.16 4.30
C ILE A 58 2.13 4.78 4.29
N ARG A 59 2.04 5.98 3.72
CA ARG A 59 0.77 6.66 3.43
C ARG A 59 0.70 6.89 1.94
N PHE A 60 -0.41 6.50 1.33
CA PHE A 60 -0.77 6.89 -0.04
C PHE A 60 -1.87 7.94 0.02
N ASP A 61 -1.71 9.02 -0.73
CA ASP A 61 -2.79 9.95 -1.04
C ASP A 61 -3.13 9.78 -2.53
N VAL A 62 -4.38 9.37 -2.79
CA VAL A 62 -4.88 9.04 -4.12
C VAL A 62 -6.05 9.96 -4.46
N THR A 63 -6.02 10.55 -5.64
CA THR A 63 -7.17 11.21 -6.26
C THR A 63 -7.41 10.57 -7.62
N GLU A 64 -8.48 9.80 -7.71
CA GLU A 64 -8.92 9.08 -8.89
C GLU A 64 -10.36 9.47 -9.25
N LYS A 65 -10.81 9.11 -10.46
CA LYS A 65 -12.13 9.47 -11.00
C LYS A 65 -13.19 8.43 -10.63
N TYR A 66 -12.79 7.19 -10.49
CA TYR A 66 -13.69 6.09 -10.13
C TYR A 66 -12.99 5.25 -9.10
N THR A 67 -13.68 4.99 -7.99
CA THR A 67 -13.17 4.16 -6.91
C THR A 67 -14.09 2.97 -6.71
N MET A 68 -13.52 1.78 -6.49
CA MET A 68 -14.27 0.54 -6.26
C MET A 68 -13.61 -0.32 -5.18
N ALA A 69 -14.42 -1.03 -4.39
CA ALA A 69 -13.95 -1.99 -3.38
C ALA A 69 -14.89 -3.20 -3.24
N ARG A 70 -14.75 -4.22 -4.07
CA ARG A 70 -15.55 -5.45 -4.03
C ARG A 70 -14.89 -6.58 -3.24
N VAL A 71 -13.56 -6.59 -3.13
CA VAL A 71 -12.82 -7.62 -2.40
C VAL A 71 -12.95 -7.38 -0.91
N ASN A 72 -13.36 -8.40 -0.16
CA ASN A 72 -13.67 -8.30 1.27
C ASN A 72 -12.78 -9.16 2.18
N THR A 73 -11.84 -9.90 1.58
CA THR A 73 -10.96 -10.85 2.25
C THR A 73 -9.49 -10.53 2.01
N ASP A 74 -8.68 -10.69 3.05
CA ASP A 74 -7.23 -10.61 2.94
C ASP A 74 -6.70 -11.78 2.09
N ASN A 75 -5.64 -11.53 1.32
CA ASN A 75 -5.10 -12.38 0.26
C ASN A 75 -6.11 -12.73 -0.86
N GLY A 76 -7.23 -12.01 -0.94
CA GLY A 76 -8.10 -12.00 -2.12
C GLY A 76 -7.49 -11.19 -3.28
N PRO A 77 -8.18 -11.11 -4.44
CA PRO A 77 -7.68 -10.44 -5.63
C PRO A 77 -7.78 -8.90 -5.54
N VAL A 78 -7.16 -8.30 -4.53
CA VAL A 78 -7.29 -6.86 -4.20
C VAL A 78 -6.89 -5.91 -5.35
N TRP A 79 -6.06 -6.37 -6.28
CA TRP A 79 -5.67 -5.64 -7.49
C TRP A 79 -6.82 -5.40 -8.49
N THR A 80 -7.98 -6.07 -8.31
CA THR A 80 -9.18 -5.83 -9.15
C THR A 80 -10.04 -4.68 -8.64
N ASP A 81 -9.73 -4.14 -7.45
CA ASP A 81 -10.34 -2.94 -6.86
C ASP A 81 -9.44 -1.72 -7.10
N SER A 82 -9.84 -0.54 -6.62
CA SER A 82 -8.90 0.58 -6.49
C SER A 82 -7.81 0.22 -5.50
N CYS A 83 -6.59 0.08 -6.00
CA CYS A 83 -5.48 -0.56 -5.28
C CYS A 83 -4.19 0.24 -5.39
N VAL A 84 -3.42 0.24 -4.31
CA VAL A 84 -2.03 0.70 -4.27
C VAL A 84 -1.12 -0.45 -3.87
N GLU A 85 0.09 -0.46 -4.41
CA GLU A 85 1.04 -1.56 -4.20
C GLU A 85 2.40 -1.03 -3.75
N PHE A 86 3.06 -1.82 -2.89
CA PHE A 86 4.42 -1.56 -2.42
C PHE A 86 5.25 -2.84 -2.56
N PHE A 87 6.37 -2.74 -3.26
CA PHE A 87 7.30 -3.83 -3.48
C PHE A 87 8.62 -3.53 -2.78
N ILE A 88 9.17 -4.52 -2.07
CA ILE A 88 10.44 -4.38 -1.36
C ILE A 88 11.26 -5.68 -1.42
N ALA A 89 12.56 -5.53 -1.69
CA ALA A 89 13.55 -6.59 -1.62
C ALA A 89 14.63 -6.18 -0.60
N PRO A 90 14.57 -6.66 0.65
CA PRO A 90 15.58 -6.34 1.66
C PRO A 90 16.97 -6.93 1.34
N ASP A 91 17.00 -8.00 0.55
CA ASP A 91 18.19 -8.71 0.09
C ASP A 91 17.97 -9.28 -1.32
N GLU A 92 18.92 -10.07 -1.82
CA GLU A 92 18.86 -10.70 -3.15
C GLU A 92 18.07 -12.03 -3.19
N ALA A 93 17.55 -12.50 -2.06
CA ALA A 93 16.90 -13.82 -2.00
C ALA A 93 15.51 -13.81 -2.66
N GLY A 94 14.83 -12.67 -2.66
CA GLY A 94 13.51 -12.49 -3.24
C GLY A 94 12.94 -11.12 -2.90
N TYR A 95 11.65 -10.93 -3.17
CA TYR A 95 10.95 -9.68 -2.86
C TYR A 95 9.58 -9.95 -2.25
N TYR A 96 9.05 -8.94 -1.57
CA TYR A 96 7.69 -8.91 -1.05
C TYR A 96 6.84 -7.98 -1.91
N ASN A 97 5.63 -8.42 -2.24
CA ASN A 97 4.58 -7.57 -2.80
C ASN A 97 3.49 -7.37 -1.73
N CYS A 98 3.22 -6.11 -1.41
CA CYS A 98 2.17 -5.70 -0.47
C CYS A 98 1.16 -4.86 -1.24
N GLU A 99 -0.02 -5.40 -1.46
CA GLU A 99 -1.09 -4.77 -2.25
C GLU A 99 -2.24 -4.44 -1.30
N PHE A 100 -2.82 -3.24 -1.43
CA PHE A 100 -3.87 -2.75 -0.53
C PHE A 100 -4.99 -2.13 -1.37
N ASN A 101 -6.22 -2.66 -1.27
CA ASN A 101 -7.35 -1.95 -1.84
C ASN A 101 -7.75 -0.74 -0.98
N CYS A 102 -8.60 0.12 -1.53
CA CYS A 102 -8.97 1.39 -0.93
C CYS A 102 -9.80 1.28 0.37
N ILE A 103 -10.16 0.08 0.83
CA ILE A 103 -10.82 -0.18 2.13
C ILE A 103 -9.93 -0.98 3.09
N GLY A 104 -8.65 -1.15 2.74
CA GLY A 104 -7.65 -1.81 3.57
C GLY A 104 -7.70 -3.33 3.56
N LYS A 105 -8.35 -3.99 2.60
CA LYS A 105 -8.04 -5.42 2.35
C LYS A 105 -6.69 -5.51 1.68
N ALA A 106 -5.91 -6.49 2.08
CA ALA A 106 -4.52 -6.58 1.66
C ALA A 106 -4.18 -7.95 1.09
N LEU A 107 -3.23 -7.97 0.16
CA LEU A 107 -2.51 -9.17 -0.22
C LEU A 107 -1.04 -8.96 0.09
N VAL A 108 -0.43 -9.92 0.79
CA VAL A 108 1.02 -9.92 1.01
C VAL A 108 1.59 -11.24 0.54
N GLY A 109 2.58 -11.16 -0.35
CA GLY A 109 3.27 -12.32 -0.90
C GLY A 109 4.78 -12.16 -0.84
N TYR A 110 5.49 -13.26 -0.58
CA TYR A 110 6.91 -13.40 -0.87
C TYR A 110 7.10 -14.11 -2.22
N ARG A 111 8.00 -13.58 -3.04
CA ARG A 111 8.26 -14.02 -4.39
C ARG A 111 9.75 -14.28 -4.55
N LYS A 112 10.07 -15.48 -5.04
CA LYS A 112 11.42 -15.90 -5.39
C LYS A 112 11.40 -16.53 -6.78
N LYS A 113 12.43 -16.22 -7.58
CA LYS A 113 12.50 -16.65 -8.98
C LYS A 113 12.47 -18.19 -9.06
N GLY A 114 11.55 -18.71 -9.86
CA GLY A 114 11.39 -20.16 -10.08
C GLY A 114 10.60 -20.89 -8.99
N GLU A 115 10.10 -20.18 -7.98
CA GLU A 115 9.30 -20.76 -6.89
C GLU A 115 7.85 -20.24 -6.94
N THR A 116 6.93 -21.01 -6.35
CA THR A 116 5.55 -20.55 -6.16
C THR A 116 5.51 -19.47 -5.10
N ALA A 117 4.62 -18.49 -5.27
CA ALA A 117 4.45 -17.43 -4.31
C ALA A 117 3.95 -17.93 -2.96
N LEU A 118 4.51 -17.37 -1.89
CA LEU A 118 4.12 -17.68 -0.53
C LEU A 118 3.31 -16.50 0.01
N HIS A 119 2.02 -16.69 0.23
CA HIS A 119 1.16 -15.68 0.85
C HIS A 119 1.36 -15.63 2.36
N ALA A 120 1.31 -14.43 2.92
CA ALA A 120 1.42 -14.23 4.36
C ALA A 120 0.26 -14.95 5.08
N PRO A 121 0.53 -15.76 6.13
CA PRO A 121 -0.50 -16.39 6.92
C PRO A 121 -1.36 -15.36 7.66
N SER A 122 -2.59 -15.74 8.03
CA SER A 122 -3.57 -14.84 8.68
C SER A 122 -3.03 -14.15 9.94
N LEU A 123 -2.14 -14.80 10.69
CA LEU A 123 -1.48 -14.20 11.86
C LEU A 123 -0.60 -13.00 11.48
N LEU A 124 0.17 -13.11 10.40
CA LEU A 124 0.97 -11.98 9.89
C LEU A 124 0.07 -10.90 9.28
N MET A 125 -0.96 -11.27 8.53
CA MET A 125 -1.92 -10.30 7.98
C MET A 125 -2.59 -9.46 9.07
N SER A 126 -2.87 -10.06 10.22
CA SER A 126 -3.47 -9.40 11.38
C SER A 126 -2.51 -8.43 12.11
N SER A 127 -1.20 -8.57 11.88
CA SER A 127 -0.19 -7.66 12.43
C SER A 127 -0.07 -6.35 11.64
N ILE A 128 -0.48 -6.35 10.37
CA ILE A 128 -0.41 -5.19 9.48
C ILE A 128 -1.52 -4.21 9.85
N LYS A 129 -1.13 -3.07 10.42
CA LYS A 129 -2.03 -1.98 10.78
C LYS A 129 -2.41 -1.22 9.51
N ARG A 130 -3.72 -0.96 9.37
CA ARG A 130 -4.30 -0.38 8.15
C ARG A 130 -5.33 0.68 8.51
N TYR A 131 -5.34 1.77 7.78
CA TYR A 131 -6.29 2.86 7.93
C TYR A 131 -6.71 3.35 6.54
N SER A 132 -8.01 3.39 6.30
CA SER A 132 -8.61 3.95 5.09
C SER A 132 -9.55 5.09 5.44
N THR A 133 -9.49 6.18 4.67
CA THR A 133 -10.43 7.29 4.73
C THR A 133 -11.81 6.94 4.16
N LEU A 134 -11.94 5.82 3.44
CA LEU A 134 -13.18 5.32 2.86
C LEU A 134 -13.90 4.28 3.74
N GLY A 135 -13.36 3.97 4.91
CA GLY A 135 -13.87 2.92 5.79
C GLY A 135 -13.45 1.51 5.35
N THR A 136 -14.17 0.51 5.84
CA THR A 136 -13.83 -0.93 5.66
C THR A 136 -14.91 -1.72 4.93
N GLU A 137 -16.01 -1.09 4.57
CA GLU A 137 -17.16 -1.72 3.92
C GLU A 137 -16.97 -1.76 2.40
N ASN A 138 -17.46 -2.82 1.78
CA ASN A 138 -17.43 -2.97 0.34
C ASN A 138 -18.38 -1.99 -0.37
N PHE A 139 -18.03 -1.58 -1.58
CA PHE A 139 -18.87 -0.77 -2.43
C PHE A 139 -18.58 -1.01 -3.91
N GLU A 140 -19.64 -0.88 -4.71
CA GLU A 140 -19.57 -0.82 -6.17
C GLU A 140 -18.91 0.47 -6.65
N GLU A 141 -18.43 0.47 -7.89
CA GLU A 141 -17.77 1.63 -8.49
C GLU A 141 -18.59 2.93 -8.32
N LYS A 142 -17.92 3.97 -7.85
CA LYS A 142 -18.47 5.33 -7.68
C LYS A 142 -17.46 6.38 -8.10
N ASN A 143 -17.95 7.55 -8.49
CA ASN A 143 -17.18 8.75 -8.82
C ASN A 143 -17.23 9.74 -7.65
#